data_AF-A0A8B3NBC9-F1
#
_entry.id   AF-A0A8B3NBC9-F1
#
_cell.length_a   1.000
_cell.length_b   1.000
_cell.length_c   1.000
_cell.angle_alpha   90.00
_cell.angle_beta   90.00
_cell.angle_gamma   90.00
#
_symmetry.space_group_name_H-M   'P 1'
#
loop_
_entity.id
_entity.type
_entity.pdbx_description
1 polymer ?
#
loop_
_entity_poly.entity_id
_entity_poly.type
_entity_poly.pdbx_seq_one_letter_code
_entity_poly.pdbx_strand_id
1 'polypeptide(L)' 'MSEGSEETSDVSDVAAAARWLASGGADRAKAIVPQLRKRFGLNAAEAVQAIRESHLVLARAH' A
#
# COMPACT_ATOMS: atom_id res chain seq x y z
N MET A 1 11.34 19.64 -22.39
CA MET A 1 11.62 18.29 -21.87
C MET A 1 10.86 18.20 -20.57
N SER A 2 9.82 17.38 -20.53
CA SER A 2 8.91 17.25 -19.39
C SER A 2 9.51 16.28 -18.40
N GLU A 3 10.14 16.79 -17.35
CA GLU A 3 10.64 15.99 -16.24
C GLU A 3 9.81 16.28 -14.99
N GLY A 4 9.25 15.22 -14.40
CA GLY A 4 8.92 15.16 -12.97
C GLY A 4 7.48 15.49 -12.55
N SER A 5 6.53 14.57 -12.79
CA SER A 5 5.26 14.54 -12.03
C SER A 5 4.72 13.13 -11.69
N GLU A 6 5.31 12.03 -12.17
CA GLU A 6 4.75 10.68 -11.93
C GLU A 6 5.41 9.90 -10.78
N GLU A 7 6.65 10.19 -10.39
CA GLU A 7 7.41 9.28 -9.52
C GLU A 7 7.09 9.38 -8.01
N THR A 8 6.42 10.45 -7.55
CA THR A 8 6.02 10.58 -6.13
C THR A 8 4.66 9.97 -5.81
N SER A 9 3.82 9.77 -6.83
CA SER A 9 2.45 9.29 -6.68
C SER A 9 2.44 7.83 -6.22
N ASP A 10 3.25 6.98 -6.84
CA ASP A 10 3.32 5.54 -6.53
C ASP A 10 3.82 5.28 -5.09
N VAL A 11 4.83 6.04 -4.65
CA VAL A 11 5.33 5.99 -3.27
C VAL A 11 4.23 6.43 -2.30
N SER A 12 3.43 7.42 -2.68
CA SER A 12 2.32 7.91 -1.86
C SER A 12 1.18 6.89 -1.76
N ASP A 13 0.88 6.16 -2.84
CA ASP A 13 -0.19 5.16 -2.90
C ASP A 13 0.17 3.89 -2.14
N VAL A 14 1.43 3.43 -2.24
CA VAL A 14 1.95 2.33 -1.41
C VAL A 14 1.92 2.70 0.07
N ALA A 15 2.33 3.92 0.43
CA ALA A 15 2.30 4.39 1.81
C ALA A 15 0.87 4.55 2.35
N ALA A 16 -0.08 5.00 1.52
CA ALA A 16 -1.50 5.09 1.86
C ALA A 16 -2.11 3.69 2.07
N ALA A 17 -1.82 2.75 1.18
CA ALA A 17 -2.21 1.36 1.28
C ALA A 17 -1.67 0.70 2.56
N ALA A 18 -0.40 0.93 2.88
CA ALA A 18 0.24 0.40 4.09
C ALA A 18 -0.43 0.90 5.37
N ARG A 19 -0.72 2.20 5.46
CA ARG A 19 -1.44 2.79 6.60
C ARG A 19 -2.86 2.25 6.72
N TRP A 20 -3.56 2.11 5.60
CA TRP A 20 -4.91 1.53 5.56
C TRP A 20 -4.93 0.06 5.99
N LEU A 21 -3.90 -0.71 5.64
CA LEU A 21 -3.72 -2.07 6.13
C LEU A 21 -3.45 -2.10 7.64
N ALA A 22 -2.54 -1.26 8.12
CA ALA A 22 -2.18 -1.19 9.53
C ALA A 22 -3.35 -0.74 10.42
N SER A 23 -4.26 0.10 9.91
CA SER A 23 -5.48 0.50 10.63
C SER A 23 -6.58 -0.56 10.64
N GLY A 24 -6.37 -1.72 9.99
CA GLY A 24 -7.34 -2.81 9.92
C GLY A 24 -8.42 -2.62 8.84
N GLY A 25 -8.19 -1.76 7.84
CA GLY A 25 -9.15 -1.51 6.77
C GLY A 25 -9.38 -2.68 5.81
N ALA A 26 -8.45 -3.65 5.77
CA ALA A 26 -8.55 -4.80 4.86
C ALA A 26 -9.45 -5.91 5.41
N ASP A 27 -10.24 -6.52 4.51
CA ASP A 27 -11.01 -7.72 4.79
C ASP A 27 -10.05 -8.93 4.88
N ARG A 28 -9.81 -9.41 6.10
CA ARG A 28 -8.90 -10.54 6.37
C ARG A 28 -9.45 -11.89 5.90
N ALA A 29 -10.74 -11.97 5.57
CA ALA A 29 -11.34 -13.17 4.98
C ALA A 29 -11.03 -13.31 3.49
N LYS A 30 -10.50 -12.26 2.85
CA LYS A 30 -10.16 -12.22 1.42
C LYS A 30 -8.67 -11.98 1.23
N ALA A 31 -8.17 -12.35 0.06
CA ALA A 31 -6.79 -12.06 -0.32
C ALA A 31 -6.53 -10.54 -0.30
N ILE A 32 -5.44 -10.12 0.34
CA ILE A 32 -5.09 -8.71 0.52
C ILE A 32 -4.66 -8.06 -0.80
N VAL A 33 -3.85 -8.76 -1.61
CA VAL A 33 -3.30 -8.21 -2.87
C VAL A 33 -4.42 -7.74 -3.82
N PRO A 34 -5.46 -8.54 -4.16
CA PRO A 34 -6.57 -8.05 -4.99
C PRO A 34 -7.32 -6.84 -4.41
N GLN A 35 -7.40 -6.73 -3.08
CA GLN A 35 -8.04 -5.58 -2.43
C GLN A 35 -7.21 -4.31 -2.62
N LEU A 36 -5.89 -4.40 -2.42
CA LEU A 36 -4.96 -3.29 -2.63
C LEU A 36 -4.97 -2.81 -4.08
N ARG A 37 -4.91 -3.75 -5.03
CA ARG A 37 -4.95 -3.45 -6.47
C ARG A 37 -6.27 -2.76 -6.87
N LYS A 38 -7.41 -3.23 -6.36
CA LYS A 38 -8.73 -2.64 -6.67
C LYS A 38 -8.94 -1.27 -6.02
N ARG A 39 -8.40 -1.05 -4.82
CA ARG A 39 -8.65 0.16 -4.02
C ARG A 39 -7.68 1.30 -4.35
N PHE A 40 -6.42 0.97 -4.56
CA PHE A 40 -5.34 1.93 -4.73
C PHE A 40 -4.71 1.88 -6.13
N GLY A 41 -5.23 1.06 -7.05
CA GLY A 41 -4.69 0.94 -8.40
C GLY A 41 -3.33 0.23 -8.49
N LEU A 42 -2.83 -0.30 -7.38
CA LEU A 42 -1.48 -0.85 -7.29
C LEU A 42 -1.26 -2.03 -8.24
N ASN A 43 -0.02 -2.19 -8.67
CA ASN A 43 0.47 -3.43 -9.27
C ASN A 43 0.80 -4.47 -8.19
N ALA A 44 1.19 -5.68 -8.60
CA ALA A 44 1.45 -6.77 -7.66
C ALA A 44 2.68 -6.51 -6.77
N ALA A 45 3.73 -5.87 -7.30
CA ALA A 45 4.95 -5.56 -6.54
C ALA A 45 4.68 -4.48 -5.49
N GLU A 46 3.97 -3.42 -5.86
CA GLU A 46 3.52 -2.35 -4.96
C GLU A 46 2.61 -2.87 -3.85
N ALA A 47 1.70 -3.79 -4.17
CA ALA A 47 0.84 -4.41 -3.18
C ALA A 47 1.65 -5.20 -2.13
N VAL A 48 2.69 -5.93 -2.56
CA VAL A 48 3.59 -6.64 -1.64
C VAL A 48 4.40 -5.65 -0.81
N GLN A 49 4.87 -4.55 -1.42
CA GLN A 49 5.57 -3.48 -0.71
C GLN A 49 4.67 -2.85 0.36
N ALA A 50 3.41 -2.54 0.04
CA ALA A 50 2.45 -1.98 0.99
C ALA A 50 2.17 -2.93 2.17
N ILE A 51 2.09 -4.24 1.93
CA ILE A 51 1.96 -5.25 2.99
C ILE A 51 3.17 -5.22 3.92
N ARG A 52 4.39 -5.23 3.35
CA ARG A 52 5.62 -5.12 4.15
C ARG A 52 5.66 -3.84 4.97
N GLU A 53 5.38 -2.70 4.37
CA GLU A 53 5.36 -1.40 5.05
C GLU A 53 4.29 -1.36 6.16
N SER A 54 3.13 -2.00 5.97
CA SER A 54 2.09 -2.06 7.01
C SER A 54 2.57 -2.78 8.27
N HIS A 55 3.37 -3.85 8.13
CA HIS A 55 3.96 -4.55 9.28
C HIS A 55 5.01 -3.68 9.98
N LEU A 56 5.78 -2.87 9.26
CA LEU A 56 6.73 -1.92 9.87
C LEU A 56 6.00 -0.82 10.64
N VAL A 57 4.86 -0.32 10.12
CA VAL A 57 4.02 0.64 10.83
C VAL A 57 3.48 0.04 12.13
N LEU A 58 2.96 -1.19 12.08
CA LEU A 58 2.48 -1.89 13.27
C LEU A 58 3.58 -2.16 14.29
N ALA A 59 4.77 -2.57 13.83
CA ALA A 59 5.91 -2.86 14.70
C ALA A 59 6.48 -1.61 15.38
N ARG A 60 6.35 -0.42 14.78
CA ARG A 60 6.73 0.86 15.40
C ARG A 60 5.69 1.40 16.39
N ALA A 61 4.44 0.94 16.27
CA ALA A 61 3.34 1.36 17.12
C ALA A 61 3.25 0.54 18.43
N HIS A 62 4.02 -0.53 18.53
CA HIS A 62 4.18 -1.40 19.71
C HIS A 62 5.47 -1.09 20.45
#